data_AF-A0A7S2H7T4-F1
#
_entry.id   AF-A0A7S2H7T4-F1
#
_cell.length_a   1.000
_cell.length_b   1.000
_cell.length_c   1.000
_cell.angle_alpha   90.00
_cell.angle_beta   90.00
_cell.angle_gamma   90.00
#
_symmetry.space_group_name_H-M   'P 1'
#
loop_
_entity.id
_entity.type
_entity.pdbx_description
1 polymer ?
#
loop_
_entity_poly.entity_id
_entity_poly.type
_entity_poly.pdbx_seq_one_letter_code
_entity_poly.pdbx_strand_id
1 'polypeptide(L)'
;VNRSAPPGHRLQAGDYIAEVNGISGDHFKMLNELLTKEGVLKLRVVRPVEFDVIVNRRAESLGCTITYDACSGSSLVIDGVLDGPIGAWNAQHPDRQVYMGDRILSANGQ
;
A
#
# COMPACT_ATOMS: atom_id res chain seq x y z
N VAL A 1 3.93 -17.69 -17.23
CA VAL A 1 4.01 -17.83 -15.76
C VAL A 1 4.93 -16.76 -15.20
N ASN A 2 4.62 -16.16 -14.04
CA ASN A 2 5.36 -15.00 -13.51
C ASN A 2 6.90 -15.25 -13.40
N ARG A 3 7.33 -16.44 -12.99
CA ARG A 3 8.76 -16.77 -12.83
C ARG A 3 9.58 -16.71 -14.13
N SER A 4 8.94 -16.89 -15.28
CA SER A 4 9.61 -16.83 -16.59
C SER A 4 9.70 -15.41 -17.16
N ALA A 5 9.08 -14.41 -16.51
CA ALA A 5 9.22 -13.02 -16.93
C ALA A 5 10.61 -12.46 -16.57
N PRO A 6 11.12 -11.45 -17.32
CA PRO A 6 12.33 -10.72 -16.96
C PRO A 6 12.24 -10.18 -15.53
N PRO A 7 13.34 -10.10 -14.75
CA PRO A 7 13.29 -9.70 -13.33
C PRO A 7 12.49 -8.42 -13.04
N GLY A 8 12.63 -7.38 -13.88
CA GLY A 8 11.89 -6.12 -13.72
C GLY A 8 10.41 -6.18 -14.09
N HIS A 9 9.94 -7.27 -14.69
CA HIS A 9 8.55 -7.48 -15.11
C HIS A 9 7.84 -8.57 -14.28
N ARG A 10 8.52 -9.12 -13.26
CA ARG A 10 7.90 -10.08 -12.35
C ARG A 10 7.03 -9.35 -11.35
N LEU A 11 5.81 -9.83 -11.19
CA LEU A 11 4.93 -9.44 -10.09
C LEU A 11 5.52 -9.92 -8.77
N GLN A 12 5.48 -9.07 -7.77
CA GLN A 12 5.89 -9.34 -6.40
C GLN A 12 4.71 -9.11 -5.47
N ALA A 13 4.66 -9.85 -4.36
CA ALA A 13 3.69 -9.53 -3.31
C ALA A 13 3.93 -8.10 -2.82
N GLY A 14 2.86 -7.33 -2.63
CA GLY A 14 2.94 -5.91 -2.31
C GLY A 14 2.88 -4.97 -3.53
N ASP A 15 3.05 -5.47 -4.76
CA ASP A 15 2.81 -4.67 -5.95
C ASP A 15 1.31 -4.30 -6.05
N TYR A 16 1.02 -3.05 -6.42
CA TYR A 16 -0.35 -2.54 -6.61
C TYR A 16 -0.77 -2.68 -8.07
N ILE A 17 -1.94 -3.27 -8.31
CA ILE A 17 -2.57 -3.25 -9.64
C ILE A 17 -3.26 -1.89 -9.80
N ALA A 18 -2.75 -1.07 -10.71
CA ALA A 18 -3.26 0.28 -10.98
C ALA A 18 -4.23 0.32 -12.17
N GLU A 19 -4.16 -0.66 -13.07
CA GLU A 19 -5.02 -0.74 -14.26
C GLU A 19 -5.20 -2.19 -14.70
N VAL A 20 -6.39 -2.54 -15.19
CA VAL A 20 -6.74 -3.85 -15.75
C VAL A 20 -7.43 -3.62 -17.09
N ASN A 21 -6.83 -4.04 -18.19
CA ASN A 21 -7.37 -3.88 -19.55
C ASN A 21 -7.82 -2.44 -19.88
N GLY A 22 -7.09 -1.43 -19.40
CA GLY A 22 -7.44 -0.02 -19.58
C GLY A 22 -8.39 0.56 -18.53
N ILE A 23 -8.97 -0.27 -17.67
CA ILE A 23 -9.81 0.15 -16.55
C ILE A 23 -8.92 0.52 -15.36
N SER A 24 -9.06 1.75 -14.86
CA SER A 24 -8.35 2.28 -13.69
C SER A 24 -9.27 3.20 -12.87
N GLY A 25 -8.90 3.50 -11.62
CA GLY A 25 -9.61 4.44 -10.74
C GLY A 25 -10.92 3.93 -10.12
N ASP A 26 -11.48 2.83 -10.64
CA ASP A 26 -12.67 2.17 -10.10
C ASP A 26 -12.32 0.72 -9.75
N HIS A 27 -12.04 0.48 -8.46
CA HIS A 27 -11.58 -0.83 -8.00
C HIS A 27 -12.63 -1.93 -8.19
N PHE A 28 -13.94 -1.61 -8.17
CA PHE A 28 -14.99 -2.59 -8.43
C PHE A 28 -14.98 -3.03 -9.88
N LYS A 29 -14.85 -2.10 -10.84
CA LYS A 29 -14.73 -2.46 -12.26
C LYS A 29 -13.44 -3.18 -12.57
N MET A 30 -12.32 -2.74 -11.97
CA MET A 30 -11.04 -3.43 -12.10
C MET A 30 -11.13 -4.88 -11.59
N LEU A 31 -11.75 -5.08 -10.42
CA LEU A 31 -11.95 -6.41 -9.84
C LEU A 31 -12.88 -7.26 -10.72
N ASN A 32 -13.98 -6.70 -11.19
CA ASN A 32 -14.89 -7.41 -12.08
C ASN A 32 -14.18 -7.87 -13.36
N GLU A 33 -13.39 -7.00 -13.99
CA GLU A 33 -12.60 -7.35 -15.18
C GLU A 33 -11.56 -8.44 -14.87
N LEU A 34 -10.85 -8.34 -13.74
CA LEU A 34 -9.89 -9.36 -13.29
C LEU A 34 -10.52 -10.74 -13.12
N LEU A 35 -11.75 -10.80 -12.60
CA LEU A 35 -12.41 -12.05 -12.25
C LEU A 35 -13.21 -12.66 -13.39
N THR A 36 -13.72 -11.84 -14.32
CA THR A 36 -14.67 -12.30 -15.34
C THR A 36 -14.07 -12.37 -16.75
N LYS A 37 -12.97 -11.66 -17.02
CA LYS A 37 -12.41 -11.62 -18.37
C LYS A 37 -11.72 -12.93 -18.72
N GLU A 38 -12.18 -13.56 -19.79
CA GLU A 38 -11.50 -14.69 -20.41
C GLU A 38 -10.37 -14.23 -21.36
N GLY A 39 -9.27 -14.98 -21.37
CA GLY A 39 -8.14 -14.76 -22.27
C GLY A 39 -7.02 -13.90 -21.66
N VAL A 40 -6.54 -12.92 -22.43
CA VAL A 40 -5.38 -12.09 -22.05
C VAL A 40 -5.80 -10.94 -21.15
N LEU A 41 -5.20 -10.86 -19.97
CA LEU A 41 -5.26 -9.70 -19.08
C LEU A 41 -4.00 -8.84 -19.26
N LYS A 42 -4.18 -7.56 -19.53
CA LYS A 42 -3.14 -6.53 -19.54
C LYS A 42 -3.22 -5.74 -18.23
N LEU A 43 -2.19 -5.86 -17.41
CA LEU A 43 -2.12 -5.17 -16.11
C LEU A 43 -1.12 -4.01 -16.17
N ARG A 44 -1.47 -2.88 -15.59
CA ARG A 44 -0.50 -1.86 -15.15
C ARG A 44 -0.29 -2.03 -13.67
N VAL A 45 0.96 -2.17 -13.27
CA VAL A 45 1.35 -2.50 -11.90
C VAL A 45 2.35 -1.47 -11.42
N VAL A 46 2.22 -1.07 -10.16
CA VAL A 46 3.09 -0.10 -9.49
C VAL A 46 3.75 -0.78 -8.30
N ARG A 47 5.08 -0.70 -8.25
CA ARG A 47 5.84 -1.13 -7.08
C ARG A 47 5.89 0.01 -6.07
N PRO A 48 5.42 -0.18 -4.83
CA PRO A 48 5.49 0.85 -3.82
C PRO A 48 6.95 1.15 -3.44
N VAL A 49 7.18 2.38 -3.00
CA VAL A 49 8.44 2.78 -2.35
C VAL A 49 8.28 2.49 -0.86
N GLU A 50 9.24 1.76 -0.31
CA GLU A 50 9.31 1.50 1.13
C GLU A 50 10.22 2.52 1.80
N PHE A 51 9.83 3.00 2.97
CA PHE A 51 10.64 3.92 3.76
C PHE A 51 10.36 3.76 5.25
N ASP A 52 11.37 4.04 6.06
CA ASP A 52 11.26 3.98 7.51
C ASP A 52 10.70 5.30 8.08
N VAL A 53 9.81 5.16 9.05
CA VAL A 53 9.24 6.28 9.82
C VAL A 53 9.68 6.13 11.27
N ILE A 54 10.45 7.11 11.77
CA ILE A 54 11.00 7.07 13.12
C ILE A 54 10.30 8.12 13.98
N VAL A 55 9.42 7.66 14.86
CA VAL A 55 8.66 8.53 15.76
C VAL A 55 8.86 8.14 17.21
N ASN A 56 9.06 9.15 18.07
CA ASN A 56 9.13 8.94 19.51
C ASN A 56 7.72 8.85 20.09
N ARG A 57 7.36 7.70 20.65
CA ARG A 57 6.11 7.55 21.39
C ARG A 57 6.19 8.29 22.73
N ARG A 58 5.85 9.57 22.73
CA ARG A 58 5.81 10.43 23.93
C ARG A 58 4.42 10.51 24.58
N ALA A 59 3.38 9.97 23.92
CA ALA A 59 1.99 9.98 24.36
C ALA A 59 1.33 8.60 24.14
N GLU A 60 0.05 8.46 24.54
CA GLU A 60 -0.71 7.21 24.38
C GLU A 60 -0.93 6.83 22.89
N SER A 61 -0.94 7.80 21.98
CA SER A 61 -1.21 7.64 20.54
C SER A 61 -0.04 8.13 19.65
N LEU A 62 0.10 7.53 18.46
CA LEU A 62 1.03 7.96 17.40
C LEU A 62 0.46 9.09 16.53
N GLY A 63 -0.81 9.46 16.70
CA GLY A 63 -1.47 10.44 15.83
C GLY A 63 -1.85 9.86 14.47
N CYS A 64 -2.26 8.59 14.43
CA CYS A 64 -2.82 7.96 13.23
C CYS A 64 -3.89 6.94 13.62
N THR A 65 -4.85 6.72 12.73
CA THR A 65 -5.78 5.59 12.81
C THR A 65 -5.28 4.46 11.92
N ILE A 66 -5.47 3.24 12.39
CA ILE A 66 -5.03 2.03 11.71
C ILE A 66 -6.25 1.14 11.49
N THR A 67 -6.39 0.63 10.27
CA THR A 67 -7.36 -0.42 9.93
C THR A 67 -6.62 -1.66 9.45
N TYR A 68 -7.24 -2.82 9.61
CA TYR A 68 -6.72 -4.08 9.11
C TYR A 68 -7.86 -5.06 8.84
N ASP A 69 -7.66 -5.95 7.88
CA ASP A 69 -8.54 -7.09 7.70
C ASP A 69 -8.11 -8.19 8.69
N ALA A 70 -8.92 -8.44 9.70
CA ALA A 70 -8.64 -9.45 10.72
C ALA A 70 -8.71 -10.90 10.22
N CYS A 71 -9.36 -11.13 9.07
CA CYS A 71 -9.55 -12.45 8.49
C CYS A 71 -8.46 -12.80 7.47
N SER A 72 -7.95 -11.81 6.73
CA SER A 72 -7.03 -12.05 5.60
C SER A 72 -5.89 -11.05 5.44
N GLY A 73 -5.83 -10.02 6.29
CA GLY A 73 -4.87 -8.92 6.17
C GLY A 73 -3.45 -9.34 6.52
N SER A 74 -2.52 -9.09 5.60
CA SER A 74 -1.08 -9.30 5.81
C SER A 74 -0.33 -8.04 6.26
N SER A 75 -1.04 -6.91 6.42
CA SER A 75 -0.45 -5.62 6.79
C SER A 75 -1.48 -4.72 7.46
N LEU A 76 -1.01 -3.82 8.32
CA LEU A 76 -1.81 -2.72 8.85
C LEU A 76 -1.88 -1.59 7.81
N VAL A 77 -3.01 -0.91 7.70
CA VAL A 77 -3.24 0.19 6.76
C VAL A 77 -3.49 1.47 7.54
N ILE A 78 -2.83 2.57 7.15
CA ILE A 78 -3.12 3.89 7.69
C ILE A 78 -4.49 4.34 7.16
N ASP A 79 -5.45 4.46 8.05
CA ASP A 79 -6.82 4.92 7.72
C ASP A 79 -6.94 6.45 7.85
N GLY A 80 -6.03 7.08 8.59
CA GLY A 80 -6.00 8.52 8.77
C GLY A 80 -4.75 8.99 9.49
N VAL A 81 -4.30 10.20 9.14
CA VAL A 81 -3.22 10.91 9.83
C VAL A 81 -3.84 12.04 10.64
N LEU A 82 -3.53 12.08 11.92
CA LEU A 82 -4.03 13.03 12.90
C LEU A 82 -2.88 13.87 13.47
N ASP A 83 -3.23 14.84 14.31
CA ASP A 83 -2.25 15.56 15.10
C ASP A 83 -1.49 14.60 16.02
N GLY A 84 -0.16 14.67 16.00
CA GLY A 84 0.69 13.81 16.80
C GLY A 84 2.04 13.51 16.16
N PRO A 85 2.77 12.51 16.68
CA PRO A 85 4.09 12.14 16.19
C PRO A 85 4.17 11.89 14.67
N ILE A 86 3.18 11.23 14.06
CA ILE A 86 3.16 10.99 12.60
C ILE A 86 2.94 12.30 11.83
N GLY A 87 2.03 13.17 12.25
CA GLY A 87 1.88 14.50 11.66
C GLY A 87 3.15 15.34 11.75
N ALA A 88 3.85 15.30 12.90
CA ALA A 88 5.13 15.98 13.09
C ALA A 88 6.25 15.41 12.20
N TRP A 89 6.26 14.08 11.98
CA TRP A 89 7.14 13.44 11.01
C TRP A 89 6.89 13.98 9.60
N ASN A 90 5.63 13.98 9.15
CA ASN A 90 5.24 14.45 7.82
C ASN A 90 5.64 15.90 7.55
N ALA A 91 5.58 16.77 8.57
CA ALA A 91 6.00 18.17 8.45
C ALA A 91 7.51 18.32 8.27
N GLN A 92 8.30 17.39 8.83
CA GLN A 92 9.78 17.40 8.75
C GLN A 92 10.31 16.64 7.53
N HIS A 93 9.52 15.73 6.95
CA HIS A 93 9.92 14.82 5.87
C HIS A 93 8.94 14.93 4.68
N PRO A 94 8.92 16.06 3.96
CA PRO A 94 7.97 16.29 2.86
C PRO A 94 8.14 15.29 1.69
N ASP A 95 9.29 14.65 1.55
CA ASP A 95 9.57 13.61 0.57
C ASP A 95 9.15 12.20 1.02
N ARG A 96 8.81 12.02 2.31
CA ARG A 96 8.47 10.73 2.94
C ARG A 96 7.30 10.87 3.90
N GLN A 97 6.29 11.61 3.46
CA GLN A 97 5.08 11.77 4.23
C GLN A 97 4.32 10.45 4.25
N VAL A 98 3.79 10.12 5.42
CA VAL A 98 2.81 9.07 5.62
C VAL A 98 1.44 9.59 5.18
N TYR A 99 0.75 8.85 4.34
CA TYR A 99 -0.59 9.16 3.87
C TYR A 99 -1.59 8.08 4.26
N MET A 100 -2.87 8.44 4.21
CA MET A 100 -3.95 7.45 4.21
C MET A 100 -3.75 6.48 3.05
N GLY A 101 -3.90 5.18 3.32
CA GLY A 101 -3.68 4.10 2.36
C GLY A 101 -2.28 3.50 2.38
N ASP A 102 -1.31 4.14 3.04
CA ASP A 102 0.00 3.55 3.25
C ASP A 102 -0.09 2.29 4.11
N ARG A 103 0.78 1.33 3.82
CA ARG A 103 0.82 0.04 4.50
C ARG A 103 2.03 -0.03 5.42
N ILE A 104 1.77 -0.39 6.67
CA ILE A 104 2.83 -0.70 7.63
C ILE A 104 3.28 -2.13 7.35
N LEU A 105 4.50 -2.26 6.82
CA LEU A 105 5.09 -3.55 6.49
C LEU A 105 5.76 -4.23 7.68
N SER A 106 6.33 -3.43 8.59
CA SER A 106 6.92 -3.91 9.84
C SER A 106 6.91 -2.82 10.91
N ALA A 107 6.99 -3.22 12.17
CA ALA A 107 7.15 -2.30 13.30
C ALA A 107 8.32 -2.79 14.17
N ASN A 108 9.36 -1.96 14.30
CA ASN A 108 10.59 -2.31 15.02
C ASN A 108 11.24 -3.62 14.55
N GLY A 109 11.17 -3.90 13.24
CA GLY A 109 11.75 -5.11 12.62
C GLY A 109 10.92 -6.38 12.79
N GLN A 110 9.66 -6.27 13.21
CA GLN A 110 8.69 -7.36 13.30
C GLN A 110 7.54 -7.20 12.31
#